data_AF-A0A518GE57-F1
#
_entry.id   AF-A0A518GE57-F1
#
_cell.length_a   1.000
_cell.length_b   1.000
_cell.length_c   1.000
_cell.angle_alpha   90.00
_cell.angle_beta   90.00
_cell.angle_gamma   90.00
#
_symmetry.space_group_name_H-M   'P 1'
#
loop_
_entity.id
_entity.type
_entity.pdbx_description
1 polymer ?
#
loop_
_entity_poly.entity_id
_entity_poly.type
_entity_poly.pdbx_seq_one_letter_code
_entity_poly.pdbx_strand_id
1 'polypeptide(L)'
;MPPATPPTPPPNKQAAQSTPTAPHNRSTRILDTVILVAAIALAAVAINLATFSHVTPQNPWPALVATLCTVLGCVPGIWLGTLLSNGAATQLAAVAWRLATLLPCIALSRMWIEDERNCYLMTLMACYFVALPLESWLQIRDVKRQENSCEHSPADSSR
;
A
#
# COMPACT_ATOMS: atom_id res chain seq x y z
N MET A 1 35.25 30.93 -49.40
CA MET A 1 35.13 30.44 -48.02
C MET A 1 33.89 29.55 -47.95
N PRO A 2 34.02 28.23 -47.75
CA PRO A 2 32.85 27.37 -47.62
C PRO A 2 32.19 27.54 -46.24
N PRO A 3 30.86 27.37 -46.14
CA PRO A 3 30.11 27.55 -44.89
C PRO A 3 30.33 26.38 -43.92
N ALA A 4 30.45 26.71 -42.63
CA ALA A 4 30.64 25.76 -41.54
C ALA A 4 29.39 24.89 -41.33
N THR A 5 29.59 23.57 -41.23
CA THR A 5 28.57 22.60 -40.86
C THR A 5 28.21 22.72 -39.37
N PRO A 6 26.91 22.62 -39.01
CA PRO A 6 26.47 22.68 -37.62
C PRO A 6 26.84 21.39 -36.85
N PRO A 7 27.08 21.49 -35.52
CA PRO A 7 27.48 20.35 -34.69
C PRO A 7 26.32 19.37 -34.46
N THR A 8 26.63 18.09 -34.60
CA THR A 8 25.75 16.95 -34.33
C THR A 8 25.40 16.88 -32.83
N PRO A 9 24.13 16.68 -32.45
CA PRO A 9 23.77 16.48 -31.05
C PRO A 9 24.30 15.15 -30.52
N PRO A 10 24.67 15.07 -29.22
CA PRO A 10 25.19 13.85 -28.62
C PRO A 10 24.12 12.75 -28.55
N PRO A 11 24.53 11.46 -28.64
CA PRO A 11 23.61 10.34 -28.60
C PRO A 11 22.89 10.26 -27.25
N ASN A 12 21.57 10.20 -27.33
CA ASN A 12 20.64 10.12 -26.22
C ASN A 12 20.87 8.83 -25.41
N LYS A 13 21.54 8.93 -24.26
CA LYS A 13 21.85 7.80 -23.34
C LYS A 13 20.66 7.35 -22.47
N GLN A 14 19.42 7.68 -22.84
CA GLN A 14 18.23 7.36 -22.02
C GLN A 14 17.54 6.05 -22.39
N ALA A 15 18.05 5.29 -23.37
CA ALA A 15 17.39 4.08 -23.86
C ALA A 15 18.13 2.79 -23.47
N ALA A 16 18.49 2.58 -22.20
CA ALA A 16 18.95 1.27 -21.72
C ALA A 16 18.98 1.17 -20.19
N GLN A 17 17.85 1.28 -19.52
CA GLN A 17 17.73 0.86 -18.11
C GLN A 17 16.42 0.13 -17.86
N SER A 18 16.10 -0.84 -18.73
CA SER A 18 15.19 -1.93 -18.39
C SER A 18 16.04 -3.13 -17.95
N THR A 19 16.70 -3.00 -16.80
CA THR A 19 17.34 -4.14 -16.14
C THR A 19 16.30 -4.73 -15.18
N PRO A 20 15.78 -5.95 -15.41
CA PRO A 20 14.91 -6.62 -14.46
C PRO A 20 15.78 -7.23 -13.35
N THR A 21 16.24 -6.39 -12.42
CA THR A 21 16.73 -6.81 -11.09
C THR A 21 15.52 -6.83 -10.16
N ALA A 22 15.28 -7.75 -9.23
CA ALA A 22 15.86 -9.01 -8.81
C ALA A 22 14.82 -9.59 -7.80
N PRO A 23 14.81 -10.90 -7.51
CA PRO A 23 13.90 -11.54 -6.54
C PRO A 23 14.00 -11.03 -5.08
N HIS A 24 14.95 -10.14 -4.77
CA HIS A 24 15.18 -9.59 -3.43
C HIS A 24 14.03 -8.70 -2.91
N ASN A 25 13.20 -8.14 -3.80
CA ASN A 25 12.11 -7.23 -3.45
C ASN A 25 10.83 -7.95 -2.95
N ARG A 26 10.74 -9.27 -3.12
CA ARG A 26 9.52 -10.02 -2.76
C ARG A 26 9.43 -10.29 -1.25
N SER A 27 10.55 -10.60 -0.60
CA SER A 27 10.59 -10.94 0.83
C SER A 27 10.27 -9.75 1.73
N THR A 28 10.79 -8.56 1.40
CA THR A 28 10.50 -7.32 2.14
C THR A 28 9.04 -6.93 2.04
N ARG A 29 8.41 -7.07 0.87
CA ARG A 29 6.99 -6.78 0.69
C ARG A 29 6.06 -7.75 1.39
N ILE A 30 6.43 -9.03 1.46
CA ILE A 30 5.68 -10.01 2.27
C ILE A 30 5.73 -9.59 3.73
N LEU A 31 6.90 -9.22 4.25
CA LEU A 31 7.04 -8.73 5.63
C LEU A 31 6.18 -7.49 5.86
N ASP A 32 6.19 -6.53 4.94
CA ASP A 32 5.44 -5.28 5.06
C ASP A 32 3.92 -5.51 4.98
N THR A 33 3.50 -6.48 4.16
CA THR A 33 2.10 -6.96 4.13
C THR A 33 1.71 -7.61 5.46
N VAL A 34 2.57 -8.48 6.02
CA VAL A 34 2.31 -9.15 7.30
C VAL A 34 2.23 -8.14 8.44
N ILE A 35 3.13 -7.16 8.49
CA ILE A 35 3.12 -6.09 9.50
C ILE A 35 1.82 -5.28 9.40
N LEU A 36 1.40 -4.92 8.18
CA LEU A 36 0.16 -4.18 7.97
C LEU A 36 -1.07 -4.99 8.41
N VAL A 37 -1.16 -6.26 8.00
CA VAL A 37 -2.27 -7.14 8.39
C VAL A 37 -2.30 -7.36 9.90
N ALA A 38 -1.14 -7.54 10.53
CA ALA A 38 -1.04 -7.68 11.99
C ALA A 38 -1.49 -6.41 12.71
N ALA A 39 -1.11 -5.21 12.21
CA ALA A 39 -1.55 -3.94 12.78
C ALA A 39 -3.07 -3.74 12.66
N ILE A 40 -3.65 -4.07 11.50
CA ILE A 40 -5.11 -4.03 11.27
C ILE A 40 -5.82 -5.00 12.21
N ALA A 41 -5.33 -6.23 12.34
CA ALA A 41 -5.90 -7.23 13.23
C ALA A 41 -5.82 -6.80 14.71
N LEU A 42 -4.68 -6.24 15.14
CA LEU A 42 -4.52 -5.71 16.49
C LEU A 42 -5.48 -4.54 16.77
N ALA A 43 -5.65 -3.63 15.82
CA ALA A 43 -6.61 -2.54 15.94
C ALA A 43 -8.04 -3.07 16.10
N ALA A 44 -8.45 -4.02 15.25
CA ALA A 44 -9.75 -4.66 15.34
C ALA A 44 -9.97 -5.37 16.68
N VAL A 45 -8.96 -6.11 17.18
CA VAL A 45 -9.04 -6.78 18.48
C VAL A 45 -9.15 -5.76 19.63
N ALA A 46 -8.37 -4.67 19.59
CA ALA A 46 -8.42 -3.63 20.60
C ALA A 46 -9.79 -2.92 20.62
N ILE A 47 -10.38 -2.66 19.46
CA ILE A 47 -11.72 -2.07 19.36
C ILE A 47 -12.76 -3.05 19.86
N ASN A 48 -12.71 -4.33 19.46
CA ASN A 48 -13.61 -5.35 20.00
C ASN A 48 -13.50 -5.41 21.54
N LEU A 49 -12.29 -5.45 22.10
CA LEU A 49 -12.09 -5.44 23.55
C LEU A 49 -12.64 -4.16 24.18
N ALA A 50 -12.40 -3.00 23.60
CA ALA A 50 -12.88 -1.72 24.13
C ALA A 50 -14.41 -1.61 24.08
N THR A 51 -15.02 -1.96 22.95
CA THR A 51 -16.47 -1.88 22.70
C THR A 51 -17.24 -2.94 23.47
N PHE A 52 -16.70 -4.16 23.60
CA PHE A 52 -17.35 -5.27 24.31
C PHE A 52 -16.89 -5.43 25.77
N SER A 53 -15.98 -4.59 26.27
CA SER A 53 -15.62 -4.58 27.71
C SER A 53 -16.82 -4.28 28.62
N HIS A 54 -17.84 -3.60 28.09
CA HIS A 54 -19.00 -3.15 28.85
C HIS A 54 -20.34 -3.84 28.50
N VAL A 55 -20.41 -4.61 27.41
CA VAL A 55 -21.67 -5.21 26.93
C VAL A 55 -21.43 -6.64 26.45
N THR A 56 -22.24 -7.56 26.98
CA THR A 56 -22.32 -9.01 26.67
C THR A 56 -22.27 -9.32 25.16
N PRO A 57 -21.82 -10.52 24.75
CA PRO A 57 -21.23 -10.76 23.44
C PRO A 57 -22.31 -10.79 22.34
N GLN A 58 -22.50 -9.67 21.67
CA GLN A 58 -23.22 -9.63 20.40
C GLN A 58 -22.19 -9.80 19.28
N ASN A 59 -22.21 -11.00 18.69
CA ASN A 59 -21.61 -11.41 17.42
C ASN A 59 -20.35 -10.64 16.98
N PRO A 60 -19.16 -11.27 16.94
CA PRO A 60 -17.93 -10.62 16.44
C PRO A 60 -17.91 -10.41 14.91
N TRP A 61 -18.96 -10.87 14.22
CA TRP A 61 -19.10 -10.80 12.76
C TRP A 61 -18.92 -9.41 12.14
N PRO A 62 -19.52 -8.30 12.64
CA PRO A 62 -19.33 -6.96 12.08
C PRO A 62 -17.86 -6.57 12.09
N ALA A 63 -17.18 -6.79 13.20
CA ALA A 63 -15.78 -6.44 13.33
C ALA A 63 -14.88 -7.29 12.42
N LEU A 64 -15.16 -8.59 12.30
CA LEU A 64 -14.43 -9.49 11.39
C LEU A 64 -14.59 -9.07 9.92
N VAL A 65 -15.83 -8.78 9.49
CA VAL A 65 -16.10 -8.33 8.11
C VAL A 65 -15.40 -6.99 7.87
N ALA A 66 -15.50 -6.04 8.81
CA ALA A 66 -14.79 -4.75 8.70
C ALA A 66 -13.26 -4.93 8.56
N THR A 67 -12.67 -5.83 9.36
CA THR A 67 -11.25 -6.16 9.31
C THR A 67 -10.85 -6.73 7.96
N LEU A 68 -11.62 -7.71 7.44
CA LEU A 68 -11.39 -8.31 6.12
C LEU A 68 -11.50 -7.26 5.01
N CYS A 69 -12.50 -6.39 5.08
CA CYS A 69 -12.70 -5.28 4.15
C CYS A 69 -11.50 -4.33 4.13
N THR A 70 -10.95 -3.96 5.29
CA THR A 70 -9.75 -3.11 5.36
C THR A 70 -8.52 -3.82 4.79
N VAL A 71 -8.33 -5.11 5.08
CA VAL A 71 -7.22 -5.89 4.51
C VAL A 71 -7.31 -5.95 2.98
N LEU A 72 -8.50 -6.21 2.42
CA LEU A 72 -8.72 -6.24 0.97
C LEU A 72 -8.53 -4.86 0.30
N GLY A 73 -8.82 -3.78 1.03
CA GLY A 73 -8.58 -2.41 0.56
C GLY A 73 -7.10 -2.00 0.57
N CYS A 74 -6.31 -2.49 1.52
CA CYS A 74 -4.93 -2.04 1.71
C CYS A 74 -3.86 -2.97 1.11
N VAL A 75 -4.03 -4.30 1.16
CA VAL A 75 -3.00 -5.26 0.71
C VAL A 75 -2.70 -5.13 -0.79
N PRO A 76 -3.70 -5.12 -1.70
CA PRO A 76 -3.41 -5.02 -3.13
C PRO A 76 -2.69 -3.73 -3.51
N GLY A 77 -2.91 -2.63 -2.77
CA GLY A 77 -2.23 -1.34 -2.99
C GLY A 77 -0.70 -1.45 -2.89
N ILE A 78 -0.19 -2.28 -1.96
CA ILE A 78 1.26 -2.53 -1.81
C ILE A 78 1.82 -3.27 -3.04
N TRP A 79 1.02 -4.16 -3.63
CA TRP A 79 1.43 -4.98 -4.77
C TRP A 79 1.27 -4.25 -6.12
N LEU A 80 0.31 -3.32 -6.21
CA LEU A 80 0.09 -2.47 -7.39
C LEU A 80 1.30 -1.58 -7.74
N GLY A 81 2.12 -1.22 -6.75
CA GLY A 81 3.40 -0.52 -6.95
C GLY A 81 4.41 -1.26 -7.84
N THR A 82 4.19 -2.54 -8.11
CA THR A 82 5.07 -3.37 -8.96
C THR A 82 4.68 -3.42 -10.42
N LEU A 83 3.40 -3.18 -10.70
CA LEU A 83 2.81 -3.38 -12.02
C LEU A 83 2.89 -2.13 -12.89
N LEU A 84 3.00 -0.96 -12.27
CA LEU A 84 3.01 0.33 -12.95
C LEU A 84 4.38 0.99 -12.73
N SER A 85 5.12 1.20 -13.83
CA SER A 85 6.43 1.86 -13.81
C SER A 85 6.36 3.37 -13.53
N ASN A 86 5.15 3.92 -13.39
CA ASN A 86 4.91 5.35 -13.27
C ASN A 86 4.33 5.68 -11.89
N GLY A 87 5.09 6.40 -11.05
CA GLY A 87 4.76 6.64 -9.64
C GLY A 87 3.44 7.41 -9.41
N ALA A 88 3.01 8.22 -10.37
CA ALA A 88 1.69 8.87 -10.30
C ALA A 88 0.54 7.88 -10.59
N ALA A 89 0.75 6.94 -11.52
CA ALA A 89 -0.25 5.95 -11.88
C ALA A 89 -0.46 4.90 -10.77
N THR A 90 0.61 4.53 -10.04
CA THR A 90 0.52 3.62 -8.89
C THR A 90 -0.32 4.21 -7.76
N GLN A 91 -0.12 5.49 -7.44
CA GLN A 91 -0.91 6.20 -6.43
C GLN A 91 -2.38 6.32 -6.85
N LEU A 92 -2.63 6.67 -8.11
CA LEU A 92 -3.99 6.77 -8.63
C LEU A 92 -4.71 5.41 -8.61
N ALA A 93 -4.00 4.34 -8.97
CA ALA A 93 -4.55 2.98 -8.95
C ALA A 93 -4.80 2.49 -7.52
N ALA A 94 -3.93 2.82 -6.56
CA ALA A 94 -4.14 2.50 -5.15
C ALA A 94 -5.36 3.25 -4.58
N VAL A 95 -5.54 4.52 -4.93
CA VAL A 95 -6.72 5.31 -4.53
C VAL A 95 -7.99 4.75 -5.18
N ALA A 96 -7.96 4.45 -6.48
CA ALA A 96 -9.09 3.84 -7.18
C ALA A 96 -9.47 2.48 -6.60
N TRP A 97 -8.48 1.67 -6.21
CA TRP A 97 -8.70 0.39 -5.53
C TRP A 97 -9.38 0.55 -4.17
N ARG A 98 -8.92 1.51 -3.36
CA ARG A 98 -9.57 1.84 -2.09
C ARG A 98 -11.00 2.32 -2.28
N LEU A 99 -11.26 3.14 -3.29
CA LEU A 99 -12.62 3.57 -3.64
C LEU A 99 -13.50 2.38 -4.05
N ALA A 100 -12.97 1.50 -4.92
CA ALA A 100 -13.67 0.32 -5.39
C ALA A 100 -13.97 -0.69 -4.27
N THR A 101 -13.18 -0.71 -3.20
CA THR A 101 -13.41 -1.56 -2.03
C THR A 101 -14.28 -0.87 -0.97
N LEU A 102 -14.11 0.43 -0.71
CA LEU A 102 -14.90 1.17 0.28
C LEU A 102 -16.36 1.34 -0.12
N LEU A 103 -16.67 1.62 -1.39
CA LEU A 103 -18.07 1.77 -1.85
C LEU A 103 -18.94 0.54 -1.53
N PRO A 104 -18.55 -0.70 -1.93
CA PRO A 104 -19.33 -1.88 -1.60
C PRO A 104 -19.33 -2.16 -0.10
N CYS A 105 -18.28 -1.83 0.65
CA CYS A 105 -18.26 -1.96 2.11
C CYS A 105 -19.30 -1.06 2.80
N ILE A 106 -19.48 0.18 2.30
CA ILE A 106 -20.51 1.10 2.78
C ILE A 106 -21.90 0.61 2.36
N ALA A 107 -22.05 0.13 1.13
CA ALA A 107 -23.31 -0.47 0.67
C ALA A 107 -23.69 -1.69 1.52
N LEU A 108 -22.72 -2.55 1.86
CA LEU A 108 -22.93 -3.73 2.70
C LEU A 108 -23.37 -3.35 4.12
N SER A 109 -22.85 -2.25 4.67
CA SER A 109 -23.26 -1.74 5.98
C SER A 109 -24.74 -1.38 6.07
N ARG A 110 -25.40 -1.09 4.94
CA ARG A 110 -26.84 -0.80 4.88
C ARG A 110 -27.71 -2.04 5.08
N MET A 111 -27.15 -3.25 4.93
CA MET A 111 -27.89 -4.50 5.15
C MET A 111 -27.92 -4.94 6.62
N TRP A 112 -27.26 -4.20 7.50
CA TRP A 112 -27.06 -4.56 8.91
C TRP A 112 -27.99 -3.77 9.83
N ILE A 113 -28.31 -4.34 10.99
CA ILE A 113 -29.10 -3.71 12.05
C ILE A 113 -28.30 -2.54 12.65
N GLU A 114 -28.97 -1.51 13.16
CA GLU A 114 -28.36 -0.24 13.62
C GLU A 114 -27.15 -0.42 14.55
N ASP A 115 -27.26 -1.30 15.55
CA ASP A 115 -26.18 -1.57 16.51
C ASP A 115 -24.97 -2.26 15.86
N GLU A 116 -25.23 -3.26 15.02
CA GLU A 116 -24.17 -4.00 14.33
C GLU A 116 -23.51 -3.13 13.23
N ARG A 117 -24.28 -2.26 12.59
CA ARG A 117 -23.79 -1.27 11.62
C ARG A 117 -22.85 -0.28 12.28
N ASN A 118 -23.20 0.21 13.47
CA ASN A 118 -22.34 1.14 14.22
C ASN A 118 -21.03 0.45 14.63
N CYS A 119 -21.08 -0.81 15.09
CA CYS A 119 -19.90 -1.61 15.37
C CYS A 119 -19.02 -1.81 14.12
N TYR A 120 -19.63 -2.17 12.99
CA TYR A 120 -18.94 -2.33 11.71
C TYR A 120 -18.26 -1.03 11.25
N LEU A 121 -18.98 0.09 11.25
CA LEU A 121 -18.44 1.38 10.79
C LEU A 121 -17.34 1.91 11.70
N MET A 122 -17.49 1.79 13.03
CA MET A 122 -16.44 2.18 13.98
C MET A 122 -15.19 1.34 13.81
N THR A 123 -15.35 0.02 13.68
CA THR A 123 -14.22 -0.90 13.45
C THR A 123 -13.52 -0.58 12.13
N LEU A 124 -14.30 -0.38 11.06
CA LEU A 124 -13.78 -0.06 9.74
C LEU A 124 -13.00 1.26 9.77
N MET A 125 -13.55 2.32 10.35
CA MET A 125 -12.88 3.61 10.48
C MET A 125 -11.56 3.48 11.24
N ALA A 126 -11.55 2.84 12.40
CA ALA A 126 -10.36 2.74 13.21
C ALA A 126 -9.29 1.82 12.59
N CYS A 127 -9.68 0.75 11.89
CA CYS A 127 -8.75 -0.05 11.09
C CYS A 127 -8.12 0.79 9.96
N TYR A 128 -8.89 1.64 9.28
CA TYR A 128 -8.36 2.56 8.26
C TYR A 128 -7.44 3.64 8.84
N PHE A 129 -7.77 4.19 10.01
CA PHE A 129 -6.90 5.16 10.70
C PHE A 129 -5.53 4.59 11.07
N VAL A 130 -5.45 3.29 11.36
CA VAL A 130 -4.17 2.61 11.61
C VAL A 130 -3.48 2.24 10.30
N ALA A 131 -4.23 1.79 9.29
CA ALA A 131 -3.67 1.33 8.03
C ALA A 131 -3.05 2.45 7.18
N LEU A 132 -3.69 3.62 7.09
CA LEU A 132 -3.23 4.72 6.22
C LEU A 132 -1.84 5.27 6.60
N PRO A 133 -1.54 5.59 7.88
CA PRO A 133 -0.21 6.03 8.29
C PRO A 133 0.84 4.93 8.12
N LEU A 134 0.49 3.68 8.43
CA LEU A 134 1.40 2.54 8.26
C LEU A 134 1.79 2.37 6.80
N GLU A 135 0.83 2.49 5.89
CA GLU A 135 1.09 2.37 4.47
C GLU A 135 1.99 3.51 3.96
N SER A 136 1.72 4.76 4.39
CA SER A 136 2.58 5.89 4.07
C SER A 136 4.01 5.68 4.59
N TRP A 137 4.16 5.14 5.80
CA TRP A 137 5.47 4.82 6.38
C TRP A 137 6.20 3.71 5.60
N LEU A 138 5.49 2.66 5.19
CA LEU A 138 6.04 1.57 4.39
C LEU A 138 6.54 2.09 3.03
N GLN A 139 5.77 2.96 2.37
CA GLN A 139 6.17 3.59 1.10
C GLN A 139 7.45 4.43 1.25
N ILE A 140 7.57 5.23 2.32
CA ILE A 140 8.77 6.03 2.60
C ILE A 140 9.99 5.12 2.81
N ARG A 141 9.80 3.99 3.52
CA ARG A 141 10.87 3.03 3.78
C ARG A 141 11.38 2.35 2.51
N ASP A 142 10.49 2.08 1.57
CA ASP A 142 10.85 1.52 0.26
C ASP A 142 11.67 2.50 -0.59
N VAL A 143 11.27 3.78 -0.64
CA VAL A 143 12.05 4.83 -1.33
C VAL A 143 13.45 4.95 -0.75
N LYS A 144 13.57 4.99 0.59
CA LYS A 144 14.87 5.07 1.27
C LYS A 144 15.75 3.83 1.03
N ARG A 145 15.16 2.63 0.90
CA ARG A 145 15.90 1.40 0.54
C ARG A 145 16.44 1.45 -0.89
N GLN A 146 15.69 2.01 -1.83
CA GLN A 146 16.15 2.15 -3.21
C GLN A 146 17.32 3.12 -3.31
N GLU A 147 17.25 4.26 -2.63
CA GLU A 147 18.33 5.25 -2.59
C GLU A 147 19.65 4.64 -2.10
N ASN A 148 19.62 3.93 -0.97
CA ASN A 148 20.80 3.24 -0.42
C ASN A 148 21.36 2.16 -1.35
N SER A 149 20.53 1.53 -2.19
CA SER A 149 20.96 0.47 -3.12
C SER A 149 21.67 1.06 -4.35
N CYS A 150 21.33 2.27 -4.77
CA CYS A 150 22.00 2.97 -5.87
C CYS A 150 23.36 3.54 -5.42
N GLU A 151 23.49 4.00 -4.18
CA GLU A 151 24.73 4.58 -3.65
C GLU A 151 25.85 3.55 -3.46
N HIS A 152 25.49 2.27 -3.26
CA HIS A 152 26.42 1.16 -3.10
C HIS A 152 26.72 0.39 -4.40
N SER A 153 26.27 0.86 -5.56
CA SER A 153 26.68 0.28 -6.85
C SER A 153 28.15 0.69 -7.09
N PRO A 154 29.13 -0.21 -6.93
CA PRO A 154 30.54 0.17 -6.97
C PRO A 154 30.87 0.72 -8.35
N ALA A 155 31.28 1.99 -8.38
CA ALA A 155 31.84 2.66 -9.56
C ALA A 155 33.23 2.12 -9.96
N ASP A 156 33.68 0.99 -9.38
CA ASP A 156 35.00 0.41 -9.60
C ASP A 156 34.90 -0.93 -10.34
N SER A 157 34.77 -0.84 -11.67
CA SER A 157 35.29 -1.86 -12.58
C SER A 157 35.80 -1.20 -13.85
N SER A 158 36.67 -0.21 -13.68
CA SER A 158 37.49 0.35 -14.76
C SER A 158 38.88 0.68 -14.23
N ARG A 159 39.63 -0.37 -13.89
CA ARG A 159 41.09 -0.43 -14.05
C ARG A 159 41.50 -1.85 -14.42
#